data_AF-A0A920E649-F1
#
_entry.id   AF-A0A920E649-F1
#
_cell.length_a   1.000
_cell.length_b   1.000
_cell.length_c   1.000
_cell.angle_alpha   90.00
_cell.angle_beta   90.00
_cell.angle_gamma   90.00
#
_symmetry.space_group_name_H-M   'P 1'
#
loop_
_entity.id
_entity.type
_entity.pdbx_description
1 polymer ?
#
loop_
_entity_poly.entity_id
_entity_poly.type
_entity_poly.pdbx_seq_one_letter_code
_entity_poly.pdbx_strand_id
1 'polypeptide(L)'
;MKGSINRFKWKKDELSSIMDDKNSHNYIKFNALKRLISIRKNQKAFHPNASQFTLQLNKKIFGFYRQSTDREQTIFCLSNVSNKYHSLSLIDLNIKISGQWKDLISEDSLEFDDNYLH
;
A
#
# COMPACT_ATOMS: atom_id res chain seq x y z
N MET A 1 -15.29 31.66 5.30
CA MET A 1 -15.56 30.50 4.42
C MET A 1 -14.29 29.65 4.27
N LYS A 2 -14.14 28.52 4.99
CA LYS A 2 -12.96 27.62 4.89
C LYS A 2 -13.26 26.25 4.25
N GLY A 3 -14.53 25.88 4.10
CA GLY A 3 -14.93 24.56 3.59
C GLY A 3 -14.91 24.41 2.07
N SER A 4 -14.74 25.49 1.30
CA SER A 4 -14.76 25.44 -0.18
C SER A 4 -13.47 24.88 -0.79
N ILE A 5 -12.36 24.85 -0.05
CA ILE A 5 -11.03 24.44 -0.55
C ILE A 5 -11.04 22.97 -1.00
N ASN A 6 -11.69 22.08 -0.24
CA ASN A 6 -11.78 20.64 -0.56
C ASN A 6 -13.09 20.25 -1.28
N ARG A 7 -13.82 21.24 -1.82
CA ARG A 7 -15.09 21.04 -2.56
C ARG A 7 -15.02 21.61 -3.97
N PHE A 8 -13.83 21.59 -4.57
CA PHE A 8 -13.64 21.96 -5.97
C PHE A 8 -14.54 21.08 -6.86
N LYS A 9 -15.28 21.70 -7.77
CA LYS A 9 -16.14 21.01 -8.73
C LYS A 9 -15.41 20.93 -10.06
N TRP A 10 -15.09 19.72 -10.48
CA TRP A 10 -14.52 19.47 -11.79
C TRP A 10 -15.56 19.69 -12.88
N LYS A 11 -15.18 20.41 -13.95
CA LYS A 11 -15.93 20.36 -15.21
C LYS A 11 -15.48 19.13 -16.00
N LYS A 12 -16.44 18.45 -16.62
CA LYS A 12 -16.19 17.21 -17.35
C LYS A 12 -15.16 17.37 -18.48
N ASP A 13 -15.24 18.48 -19.22
CA ASP A 13 -14.36 18.72 -20.36
C ASP A 13 -12.91 18.97 -19.91
N GLU A 14 -12.73 19.78 -18.86
CA GLU A 14 -11.42 20.03 -18.24
C GLU A 14 -10.79 18.74 -17.70
N LEU A 15 -11.59 17.88 -17.05
CA LEU A 15 -11.12 16.59 -16.56
C LEU A 15 -10.72 15.66 -17.71
N SER A 16 -11.50 15.61 -18.78
CA SER A 16 -11.19 14.80 -19.96
C SER A 16 -9.83 15.21 -20.55
N SER A 17 -9.61 16.50 -20.76
CA SER A 17 -8.33 16.99 -21.29
C SER A 17 -7.12 16.69 -20.38
N ILE A 18 -7.30 16.75 -19.06
CA ILE A 18 -6.25 16.36 -18.09
C ILE A 18 -5.93 14.87 -18.17
N MET A 19 -6.95 14.04 -18.42
CA MET A 19 -6.82 12.59 -18.52
C MET A 19 -6.34 12.11 -19.90
N ASP A 20 -6.40 12.96 -20.92
CA ASP A 20 -5.90 12.65 -22.27
C ASP A 20 -4.36 12.63 -22.33
N ASP A 21 -3.69 13.44 -21.51
CA ASP A 21 -2.24 13.41 -21.38
C ASP A 21 -1.80 12.29 -20.42
N LYS A 22 -1.32 11.18 -21.01
CA LYS A 22 -0.81 10.00 -20.30
C LYS A 22 0.46 10.26 -19.49
N ASN A 23 1.19 11.34 -19.78
CA ASN A 23 2.38 11.74 -19.04
C ASN A 23 2.06 12.74 -17.92
N SER A 24 0.81 13.20 -17.83
CA SER A 24 0.40 14.12 -16.77
C SER A 24 0.45 13.43 -15.40
N HIS A 25 0.80 14.21 -14.38
CA HIS A 25 0.83 13.72 -12.99
C HIS A 25 -0.53 13.18 -12.53
N ASN A 26 -1.62 13.78 -13.00
CA ASN A 26 -2.98 13.38 -12.67
C ASN A 26 -3.32 12.01 -13.27
N TYR A 27 -2.98 11.79 -14.54
CA TYR A 27 -3.17 10.49 -15.19
C TYR A 27 -2.39 9.38 -14.47
N ILE A 28 -1.11 9.63 -14.18
CA ILE A 28 -0.23 8.66 -13.51
C ILE A 28 -0.78 8.31 -12.12
N LYS A 29 -1.09 9.31 -11.30
CA LYS A 29 -1.65 9.12 -9.95
C LYS A 29 -2.99 8.39 -9.97
N PHE A 30 -3.89 8.79 -10.86
CA PHE A 30 -5.22 8.19 -10.97
C PHE A 30 -5.11 6.70 -11.31
N ASN A 31 -4.29 6.34 -12.30
CA ASN A 31 -4.12 4.96 -12.70
C ASN A 31 -3.38 4.13 -11.63
N ALA A 32 -2.40 4.71 -10.93
CA ALA A 32 -1.76 4.07 -9.79
C ALA A 32 -2.78 3.74 -8.67
N LEU A 33 -3.65 4.70 -8.31
CA LEU A 33 -4.70 4.47 -7.32
C LEU A 33 -5.71 3.41 -7.79
N LYS A 34 -6.13 3.46 -9.06
CA LYS A 34 -7.03 2.45 -9.65
C LYS A 34 -6.42 1.06 -9.59
N ARG A 35 -5.12 0.93 -9.88
CA ARG A 35 -4.37 -0.32 -9.75
C ARG A 35 -4.34 -0.82 -8.30
N LEU A 36 -4.02 0.02 -7.33
CA LEU A 36 -4.02 -0.34 -5.90
C LEU A 36 -5.40 -0.80 -5.42
N ILE A 37 -6.48 -0.13 -5.86
CA ILE A 37 -7.86 -0.55 -5.55
C ILE A 37 -8.15 -1.93 -6.14
N SER A 38 -7.72 -2.20 -7.38
CA SER A 38 -7.88 -3.51 -8.01
C SER A 38 -7.15 -4.60 -7.24
N ILE A 39 -5.89 -4.35 -6.85
CA ILE A 39 -5.09 -5.27 -6.03
C ILE A 39 -5.80 -5.55 -4.71
N ARG A 40 -6.26 -4.51 -4.00
CA ARG A 40 -6.97 -4.62 -2.72
C ARG A 40 -8.22 -5.49 -2.84
N LYS A 41 -9.02 -5.32 -3.91
CA LYS A 41 -10.26 -6.08 -4.12
C LYS A 41 -10.03 -7.59 -4.24
N ASN A 42 -8.85 -8.00 -4.68
CA ASN A 42 -8.51 -9.40 -4.88
C ASN A 42 -7.96 -10.10 -3.63
N GLN A 43 -7.80 -9.40 -2.49
CA GLN A 43 -7.25 -10.01 -1.28
C GLN A 43 -8.34 -10.26 -0.22
N LYS A 44 -8.48 -11.51 0.20
CA LYS A 44 -9.36 -11.92 1.31
C LYS A 44 -9.04 -11.15 2.60
N ALA A 45 -7.76 -10.88 2.87
CA ALA A 45 -7.32 -10.14 4.06
C ALA A 45 -7.83 -8.69 4.11
N PHE A 46 -8.30 -8.11 3.00
CA PHE A 46 -8.89 -6.77 2.96
C PHE A 46 -10.43 -6.76 3.11
N HIS A 47 -11.06 -7.90 3.40
CA HIS A 47 -12.47 -7.96 3.77
C HIS A 47 -12.74 -7.05 5.00
N PRO A 48 -13.90 -6.35 5.08
CA PRO A 48 -14.20 -5.43 6.18
C PRO A 48 -14.08 -6.06 7.57
N ASN A 49 -14.50 -7.33 7.71
CA ASN A 49 -14.46 -8.08 8.97
C ASN A 49 -13.13 -8.81 9.23
N ALA A 50 -12.15 -8.69 8.33
CA ALA A 50 -10.83 -9.28 8.52
C ALA A 50 -10.09 -8.55 9.65
N SER A 51 -9.34 -9.32 10.45
CA SER A 51 -8.60 -8.78 11.60
C SER A 51 -7.43 -7.92 11.15
N GLN A 52 -7.09 -6.90 11.95
CA GLN A 52 -5.95 -6.02 11.72
C GLN A 52 -5.17 -5.83 13.02
N PHE A 53 -3.85 -5.87 12.91
CA PHE A 53 -2.94 -5.73 14.04
C PHE A 53 -1.80 -4.77 13.67
N THR A 54 -1.55 -3.78 14.52
CA THR A 54 -0.48 -2.80 14.30
C THR A 54 0.89 -3.40 14.64
N LEU A 55 1.88 -3.14 13.81
CA LEU A 55 3.27 -3.52 14.05
C LEU A 55 3.96 -2.41 14.84
N GLN A 56 4.67 -2.77 15.91
CA GLN A 56 5.45 -1.82 16.71
C GLN A 56 6.82 -1.63 16.07
N LEU A 57 6.86 -0.81 15.01
CA LEU A 57 8.08 -0.49 14.26
C LEU A 57 8.70 0.84 14.73
N ASN A 58 9.83 1.21 14.14
CA ASN A 58 10.45 2.51 14.39
C ASN A 58 9.55 3.69 13.93
N LYS A 59 9.84 4.90 14.40
CA LYS A 59 9.05 6.12 14.10
C LYS A 59 9.03 6.55 12.61
N LYS A 60 9.71 5.83 11.71
CA LYS A 60 9.84 6.17 10.28
C LYS A 60 9.05 5.25 9.37
N ILE A 61 8.65 4.08 9.86
CA ILE A 61 7.88 3.09 9.12
C ILE A 61 6.59 2.81 9.89
N PHE A 62 5.45 3.10 9.27
CA PHE A 62 4.16 2.67 9.77
C PHE A 62 3.85 1.28 9.21
N GLY A 63 3.49 0.35 10.09
CA GLY A 63 3.24 -1.03 9.71
C GLY A 63 2.01 -1.61 10.41
N PHE A 64 1.27 -2.45 9.68
CA PHE A 64 0.25 -3.31 10.24
C PHE A 64 0.15 -4.57 9.39
N TYR A 65 -0.38 -5.65 9.95
CA TYR A 65 -0.79 -6.80 9.16
C TYR A 65 -2.30 -7.00 9.24
N ARG A 66 -2.86 -7.57 8.17
CA ARG A 66 -4.24 -8.04 8.11
C ARG A 66 -4.27 -9.53 7.89
N GLN A 67 -5.22 -10.19 8.54
CA GLN A 67 -5.45 -11.62 8.38
C GLN A 67 -6.89 -11.85 7.93
N SER A 68 -7.06 -12.63 6.86
CA SER A 68 -8.38 -13.03 6.36
C SER A 68 -9.19 -13.74 7.43
N THR A 69 -10.51 -13.73 7.28
CA THR A 69 -11.43 -14.33 8.26
C THR A 69 -11.24 -15.84 8.41
N ASP A 70 -10.80 -16.52 7.35
CA ASP A 70 -10.43 -17.94 7.32
C ASP A 70 -8.99 -18.21 7.79
N ARG A 71 -8.21 -17.16 8.12
CA ARG A 71 -6.79 -17.20 8.52
C ARG A 71 -5.82 -17.78 7.48
N GLU A 72 -6.27 -18.00 6.25
CA GLU A 72 -5.43 -18.54 5.16
C GLU A 72 -4.49 -17.48 4.55
N GLN A 73 -4.89 -16.21 4.58
CA GLN A 73 -4.13 -15.12 3.98
C GLN A 73 -3.73 -14.09 5.05
N THR A 74 -2.43 -13.86 5.17
CA THR A 74 -1.88 -12.77 5.99
C THR A 74 -1.13 -11.81 5.08
N ILE A 75 -1.44 -10.51 5.15
CA ILE A 75 -0.80 -9.45 4.36
C ILE A 75 -0.17 -8.45 5.30
N PHE A 76 1.10 -8.15 5.09
CA PHE A 76 1.83 -7.10 5.78
C PHE A 76 1.79 -5.82 4.94
N CYS A 77 1.38 -4.72 5.56
CA CYS A 77 1.31 -3.41 4.95
C CYS A 77 2.37 -2.53 5.61
N LEU A 78 3.40 -2.16 4.85
CA LEU A 78 4.51 -1.34 5.31
C LEU A 78 4.51 -0.01 4.55
N SER A 79 4.64 1.10 5.27
CA SER A 79 4.61 2.44 4.68
C SER A 79 5.73 3.29 5.28
N ASN A 80 6.71 3.64 4.46
CA ASN A 80 7.71 4.63 4.82
C ASN A 80 7.03 6.01 4.89
N VAL A 81 7.03 6.62 6.08
CA VAL A 81 6.43 7.94 6.34
C VAL A 81 7.47 9.06 6.38
N SER A 82 8.68 8.78 5.92
CA SER A 82 9.79 9.73 5.81
C SER A 82 10.16 9.99 4.35
N ASN A 83 11.07 10.94 4.13
CA ASN A 83 11.66 11.22 2.82
C ASN A 83 13.03 10.53 2.62
N LYS A 84 13.40 9.58 3.48
CA LYS A 84 14.67 8.85 3.40
C LYS A 84 14.41 7.37 3.16
N TYR A 85 15.35 6.72 2.50
CA TYR A 85 15.37 5.27 2.39
C TYR A 85 15.66 4.64 3.77
N HIS A 86 14.98 3.54 4.08
CA HIS A 86 15.09 2.85 5.35
C HIS A 86 15.02 1.34 5.11
N SER A 87 16.06 0.62 5.56
CA SER A 87 16.01 -0.82 5.71
C SER A 87 15.20 -1.19 6.96
N LEU A 88 14.49 -2.31 6.89
CA LEU A 88 13.66 -2.82 7.98
C LEU A 88 14.11 -4.23 8.36
N SER A 89 14.33 -4.47 9.66
CA SER A 89 14.65 -5.82 10.13
C SER A 89 13.39 -6.70 10.12
N LEU A 90 13.53 -7.93 9.64
CA LEU A 90 12.44 -8.92 9.68
C LEU A 90 12.13 -9.38 11.10
N ILE A 91 13.09 -9.21 12.03
CA ILE A 91 12.89 -9.47 13.46
C ILE A 91 11.84 -8.51 14.02
N ASP A 92 11.89 -7.23 13.63
CA ASP A 92 10.90 -6.21 14.04
C ASP A 92 9.49 -6.54 13.52
N LEU A 93 9.40 -7.29 12.43
CA LEU A 93 8.14 -7.72 11.85
C LEU A 93 7.53 -8.95 12.55
N ASN A 94 8.29 -9.64 13.40
CA ASN A 94 7.92 -10.92 14.01
C ASN A 94 7.35 -11.93 12.98
N ILE A 95 7.86 -11.87 11.75
CA ILE A 95 7.46 -12.76 10.66
C ILE A 95 8.25 -14.06 10.81
N LYS A 96 7.55 -15.20 10.78
CA LYS A 96 8.22 -16.47 10.50
C LYS A 96 8.71 -16.42 9.05
N ILE A 97 10.03 -16.36 8.87
CA ILE A 97 10.71 -16.30 7.55
C ILE A 97 10.49 -17.58 6.71
N SER A 98 9.73 -18.56 7.21
CA SER A 98 9.35 -19.74 6.44
C SER A 98 8.32 -19.38 5.36
N GLY A 99 8.75 -19.30 4.10
CA GLY A 99 7.86 -19.19 2.93
C GLY A 99 8.37 -18.23 1.87
N GLN A 100 7.72 -18.24 0.70
CA GLN A 100 7.96 -17.26 -0.36
C GLN A 100 7.07 -16.04 -0.11
N TRP A 101 7.67 -14.85 -0.17
CA TRP A 101 6.97 -13.58 -0.04
C TRP A 101 6.92 -12.88 -1.38
N LYS A 102 5.82 -12.18 -1.62
CA LYS A 102 5.59 -11.41 -2.84
C LYS A 102 5.08 -10.03 -2.46
N ASP A 103 5.69 -9.00 -3.03
CA ASP A 103 5.13 -7.66 -2.95
C ASP A 103 3.97 -7.54 -3.95
N LEU A 104 2.78 -7.23 -3.44
CA LEU A 104 1.57 -7.09 -4.28
C LEU A 104 1.58 -5.81 -5.11
N ILE A 105 2.42 -4.82 -4.79
CA ILE A 105 2.49 -3.52 -5.49
C ILE A 105 3.51 -3.56 -6.62
N SER A 106 4.70 -4.10 -6.43
CA SER A 106 5.67 -4.30 -7.53
C SER A 106 5.41 -5.58 -8.32
N GLU A 107 4.78 -6.58 -7.69
CA GLU A 107 4.69 -7.97 -8.16
C GLU A 107 6.01 -8.74 -8.09
N ASP A 108 7.04 -8.16 -7.48
CA ASP A 108 8.33 -8.77 -7.29
C ASP A 108 8.29 -9.81 -6.15
N SER A 109 9.05 -10.89 -6.33
CA SER A 109 9.35 -11.81 -5.24
C SER A 109 10.29 -11.12 -4.27
N LEU A 110 9.98 -11.23 -2.97
CA LEU A 110 10.84 -10.72 -1.92
C LEU A 110 11.82 -11.81 -1.50
N GLU A 111 13.09 -11.56 -1.73
CA GLU A 111 14.19 -12.31 -1.13
C GLU A 111 14.64 -11.59 0.13
N PHE A 112 14.89 -12.35 1.18
CA PHE A 112 15.36 -11.83 2.46
C PHE A 112 16.86 -12.06 2.55
N ASP A 113 17.64 -11.01 2.37
CA ASP A 113 19.09 -11.05 2.60
C ASP A 113 19.39 -10.67 4.05
N ASP A 114 20.22 -11.45 4.74
CA ASP A 114 20.67 -11.20 6.12
C ASP A 114 19.60 -10.81 7.17
N ASN A 115 18.35 -11.26 6.99
CA ASN A 115 17.16 -10.89 7.80
C ASN A 115 16.68 -9.44 7.68
N TYR A 116 16.96 -8.76 6.56
CA TYR A 116 16.48 -7.42 6.27
C TYR A 116 15.59 -7.37 5.03
N LEU A 117 14.62 -6.46 5.07
CA LEU A 117 13.87 -5.98 3.91
C LEU A 117 14.48 -4.64 3.46
N HIS A 118 14.84 -4.59 2.19
CA HIS A 118 15.38 -3.43 1.51
C HIS A 118 14.30 -2.74 0.66
#